data_AF-A0A1K1RBU3-F1
#
_entry.id   AF-A0A1K1RBU3-F1
#
_cell.length_a   1.000
_cell.length_b   1.000
_cell.length_c   1.000
_cell.angle_alpha   90.00
_cell.angle_beta   90.00
_cell.angle_gamma   90.00
#
_symmetry.space_group_name_H-M   'P 1'
#
loop_
_entity.id
_entity.type
_entity.pdbx_description
1 polymer ?
#
loop_
_entity_poly.entity_id
_entity_poly.type
_entity_poly.pdbx_seq_one_letter_code
_entity_poly.pdbx_strand_id
1 'polypeptide(L)'
;MPTEKPNIPLSASSERMFDYPAPRVQDNELFSQFKYTRLNGFDYNNGNGTISRRDSSRPILVDGKYYVWYTKRHTVVPPIGWNRAAEATDEIPSTDWDLCDIWYATSKDGIKWEEQGVAISRPEKPKSGWRSVATPDILVWKNKYYLYYQAFDEPSGLRGDLCPVSISYADSPNGPWTHGGDKVIPFGKEG
;
A
#
# COMPACT_ATOMS: atom_id res chain seq x y z
N MET A 1 1.88 -36.69 19.77
CA MET A 1 2.53 -36.54 18.46
C MET A 1 4.02 -36.42 18.70
N PRO A 2 4.84 -37.24 18.03
CA PRO A 2 6.29 -37.11 18.07
C PRO A 2 6.75 -35.71 17.64
N THR A 3 7.81 -35.20 18.28
CA THR A 3 8.46 -33.94 17.87
C THR A 3 9.31 -34.12 16.62
N GLU A 4 9.82 -35.33 16.39
CA GLU A 4 10.61 -35.72 15.23
C GLU A 4 9.93 -36.83 14.43
N LYS A 5 10.26 -36.95 13.15
CA LYS A 5 9.69 -37.99 12.26
C LYS A 5 10.03 -39.38 12.81
N PRO A 6 9.04 -40.21 13.19
CA PRO A 6 9.32 -41.55 13.70
C PRO A 6 9.77 -42.48 12.57
N ASN A 7 10.65 -43.44 12.89
CA ASN A 7 11.12 -44.46 11.95
C ASN A 7 10.13 -45.63 11.84
N ILE A 8 8.94 -45.36 11.30
CA ILE A 8 7.87 -46.33 11.02
C ILE A 8 7.28 -46.05 9.63
N PRO A 9 6.60 -47.02 8.98
CA PRO A 9 5.83 -46.73 7.78
C PRO A 9 4.75 -45.66 8.06
N LEU A 10 4.76 -44.58 7.27
CA LEU A 10 3.83 -43.47 7.37
C LEU A 10 3.05 -43.31 6.07
N SER A 11 1.82 -42.78 6.16
CA SER A 11 1.12 -42.29 4.97
C SER A 11 1.86 -41.08 4.40
N ALA A 12 1.73 -40.82 3.08
CA ALA A 12 2.31 -39.64 2.45
C ALA A 12 1.89 -38.31 3.10
N SER A 13 0.69 -38.22 3.69
CA SER A 13 0.24 -37.05 4.44
C SER A 13 0.98 -36.89 5.77
N SER A 14 1.24 -37.99 6.48
CA SER A 14 1.98 -37.99 7.74
C SER A 14 3.45 -37.70 7.53
N GLU A 15 4.02 -38.10 6.39
CA GLU A 15 5.39 -37.71 6.00
C GLU A 15 5.50 -36.20 5.79
N ARG A 16 4.64 -35.63 4.93
CA ARG A 16 4.66 -34.20 4.62
C ARG A 16 4.48 -33.30 5.83
N MET A 17 3.76 -33.77 6.85
CA MET A 17 3.60 -33.03 8.11
C MET A 17 4.94 -32.71 8.79
N PHE A 18 5.95 -33.56 8.64
CA PHE A 18 7.29 -33.35 9.20
C PHE A 18 8.20 -32.51 8.29
N ASP A 19 7.76 -32.13 7.09
CA ASP A 19 8.49 -31.20 6.20
C ASP A 19 8.25 -29.73 6.59
N TYR A 20 7.27 -29.47 7.46
CA TYR A 20 7.00 -28.13 8.00
C TYR A 20 7.89 -27.81 9.20
N PRO A 21 8.09 -26.52 9.53
CA PRO A 21 8.88 -26.10 10.70
C PRO A 21 8.41 -26.68 12.03
N ALA A 22 7.14 -27.07 12.14
CA ALA A 22 6.62 -27.81 13.29
C ALA A 22 5.50 -28.78 12.87
N PRO A 23 5.40 -29.96 13.51
CA PRO A 23 4.43 -30.99 13.16
C PRO A 23 3.00 -30.69 13.66
N ARG A 24 2.85 -29.75 14.60
CA ARG A 24 1.55 -29.31 15.11
C ARG A 24 1.37 -27.82 14.87
N VAL A 25 0.15 -27.42 14.59
CA VAL A 25 -0.25 -26.04 14.35
C VAL A 25 0.10 -25.13 15.54
N GLN A 26 -0.13 -25.58 16.78
CA GLN A 26 0.18 -24.80 17.98
C GLN A 26 1.67 -24.56 18.24
N ASP A 27 2.54 -25.30 17.56
CA ASP A 27 4.00 -25.15 17.69
C ASP A 27 4.61 -24.42 16.49
N ASN A 28 3.81 -24.10 15.47
CA ASN A 28 4.28 -23.45 14.27
C ASN A 28 4.23 -21.93 14.44
N GLU A 29 5.39 -21.30 14.65
CA GLU A 29 5.55 -19.83 14.81
C GLU A 29 4.97 -19.00 13.64
N LEU A 30 4.80 -19.60 12.47
CA LEU A 30 4.20 -18.92 11.30
C LEU A 30 2.68 -19.10 11.22
N PHE A 31 2.09 -19.96 12.05
CA PHE A 31 0.65 -20.09 12.15
C PHE A 31 0.09 -19.02 13.09
N SER A 32 -0.89 -18.25 12.59
CA SER A 32 -1.55 -17.23 13.39
C SER A 32 -3.01 -17.04 12.97
N GLN A 33 -3.80 -16.43 13.86
CA GLN A 33 -5.11 -15.90 13.56
C GLN A 33 -5.06 -14.38 13.52
N PHE A 34 -5.79 -13.76 12.59
CA PHE A 34 -5.88 -12.31 12.52
C PHE A 34 -7.06 -11.79 13.35
N LYS A 35 -6.80 -10.79 14.19
CA LYS A 35 -7.82 -10.03 14.92
C LYS A 35 -7.84 -8.61 14.37
N TYR A 36 -9.04 -8.05 14.24
CA TYR A 36 -9.25 -6.76 13.60
C TYR A 36 -9.80 -5.75 14.60
N THR A 37 -9.22 -4.55 14.61
CA THR A 37 -9.68 -3.41 15.40
C THR A 37 -9.87 -2.23 14.47
N ARG A 38 -11.02 -1.54 14.58
CA ARG A 38 -11.28 -0.32 13.79
C ARG A 38 -10.38 0.81 14.28
N LEU A 39 -9.69 1.48 13.36
CA LEU A 39 -8.87 2.65 13.66
C LEU A 39 -9.73 3.88 13.95
N ASN A 40 -9.20 4.76 14.80
CA ASN A 40 -9.77 6.07 15.10
C ASN A 40 -8.96 7.18 14.43
N GLY A 41 -9.62 8.29 14.06
CA GLY A 41 -8.94 9.49 13.53
C GLY A 41 -9.01 9.69 12.02
N PHE A 42 -9.81 8.89 11.31
CA PHE A 42 -10.06 9.06 9.88
C PHE A 42 -11.55 9.29 9.61
N ASP A 43 -11.89 10.44 9.05
CA ASP A 43 -13.21 10.70 8.50
C ASP A 43 -13.32 10.25 7.03
N TYR A 44 -14.49 9.73 6.67
CA TYR A 44 -14.80 9.21 5.33
C TYR A 44 -16.09 9.83 4.77
N ASN A 45 -16.46 11.05 5.17
CA ASN A 45 -17.71 11.70 4.75
C ASN A 45 -18.93 10.78 4.91
N ASN A 46 -19.09 10.19 6.11
CA ASN A 46 -20.13 9.20 6.42
C ASN A 46 -20.15 7.96 5.49
N GLY A 47 -19.05 7.65 4.82
CA GLY A 47 -18.94 6.51 3.91
C GLY A 47 -19.67 6.72 2.59
N ASN A 48 -19.88 7.96 2.14
CA ASN A 48 -20.58 8.26 0.88
C ASN A 48 -19.77 7.94 -0.41
N GLY A 49 -18.54 7.44 -0.28
CA GLY A 49 -17.67 7.04 -1.40
C GLY A 49 -16.77 8.15 -1.97
N THR A 50 -16.87 9.39 -1.49
CA THR A 50 -16.03 10.52 -1.93
C THR A 50 -14.61 10.49 -1.36
N ILE A 51 -14.43 9.85 -0.21
CA ILE A 51 -13.13 9.67 0.45
C ILE A 51 -12.78 8.17 0.50
N SER A 52 -11.55 7.83 0.11
CA SER A 52 -10.99 6.48 0.28
C SER A 52 -9.58 6.56 0.85
N ARG A 53 -9.21 5.56 1.66
CA ARG A 53 -7.84 5.31 2.14
C ARG A 53 -7.56 3.82 2.04
N ARG A 54 -6.44 3.46 1.43
CA ARG A 54 -6.11 2.06 1.13
C ARG A 54 -4.61 1.86 0.93
N ASP A 55 -4.21 0.59 0.85
CA ASP A 55 -2.84 0.18 0.52
C ASP A 55 -1.81 0.86 1.41
N SER A 56 -1.92 0.63 2.73
CA SER A 56 -1.01 1.21 3.71
C SER A 56 0.39 0.64 3.57
N SER A 57 1.40 1.49 3.68
CA SER A 57 2.79 1.08 3.86
C SER A 57 2.97 0.31 5.16
N ARG A 58 4.12 -0.36 5.29
CA ARG A 58 4.53 -0.89 6.60
C ARG A 58 4.68 0.27 7.60
N PRO A 59 4.21 0.12 8.86
CA PRO A 59 4.42 1.14 9.87
C PRO A 59 5.89 1.18 10.28
N ILE A 60 6.43 2.38 10.50
CA ILE A 60 7.75 2.59 11.10
C ILE A 60 7.63 3.38 12.40
N LEU A 61 8.55 3.15 13.34
CA LEU A 61 8.61 3.87 14.60
C LEU A 61 9.80 4.84 14.57
N VAL A 62 9.51 6.15 14.65
CA VAL A 62 10.51 7.23 14.68
C VAL A 62 10.18 8.16 15.83
N ASP A 63 11.16 8.42 16.70
CA ASP A 63 11.04 9.31 17.86
C ASP A 63 9.79 9.06 18.73
N GLY A 64 9.47 7.77 18.94
CA GLY A 64 8.33 7.36 19.76
C GLY A 64 6.95 7.51 19.11
N LYS A 65 6.88 7.76 17.79
CA LYS A 65 5.64 7.78 17.02
C LYS A 65 5.68 6.78 15.86
N TYR A 66 4.58 6.06 15.67
CA TYR A 66 4.33 5.29 14.47
C TYR A 66 3.97 6.22 13.31
N TYR A 67 4.46 5.87 12.13
CA TYR A 67 4.17 6.52 10.85
C TYR A 67 3.61 5.50 9.88
N VAL A 68 2.61 5.90 9.11
CA VAL A 68 2.07 5.12 7.98
C VAL A 68 1.75 6.04 6.82
N TRP A 69 2.02 5.57 5.60
CA TRP A 69 1.63 6.23 4.35
C TRP A 69 0.58 5.38 3.65
N TYR A 70 -0.33 6.02 2.91
CA TYR A 70 -1.42 5.31 2.24
C TYR A 70 -1.91 6.12 1.03
N THR A 71 -2.50 5.42 0.07
CA THR A 71 -3.27 6.03 -1.01
C THR A 71 -4.46 6.74 -0.39
N LYS A 72 -4.68 8.02 -0.74
CA LYS A 72 -5.91 8.73 -0.36
C LYS A 72 -6.56 9.38 -1.58
N ARG A 73 -7.85 9.08 -1.74
CA ARG A 73 -8.75 9.76 -2.67
C ARG A 73 -9.64 10.73 -1.89
N HIS A 74 -9.83 11.92 -2.42
CA HIS A 74 -10.86 12.85 -1.96
C HIS A 74 -11.43 13.59 -3.17
N THR A 75 -12.48 13.03 -3.76
CA THR A 75 -13.06 13.47 -5.03
C THR A 75 -14.50 13.94 -4.84
N VAL A 76 -14.98 14.81 -5.71
CA VAL A 76 -16.35 15.37 -5.63
C VAL A 76 -17.45 14.31 -5.81
N VAL A 77 -17.13 13.21 -6.50
CA VAL A 77 -18.01 12.05 -6.70
C VAL A 77 -17.27 10.73 -6.41
N PRO A 78 -18.00 9.64 -6.10
CA PRO A 78 -17.43 8.29 -6.06
C PRO A 78 -16.95 7.82 -7.45
N PRO A 79 -16.15 6.74 -7.52
CA PRO A 79 -15.69 6.18 -8.78
C PRO A 79 -16.82 5.71 -9.69
N ILE A 80 -16.71 6.02 -10.99
CA ILE A 80 -17.74 5.68 -11.99
C ILE A 80 -17.63 4.24 -12.51
N GLY A 81 -16.53 3.55 -12.24
CA GLY A 81 -16.26 2.17 -12.63
C GLY A 81 -15.21 2.04 -13.73
N TRP A 82 -14.38 1.01 -13.66
CA TRP A 82 -13.30 0.73 -14.62
C TRP A 82 -13.81 0.55 -16.05
N ASN A 83 -15.00 -0.03 -16.22
CA ASN A 83 -15.64 -0.24 -17.53
C ASN A 83 -16.15 1.07 -18.16
N ARG A 84 -16.15 2.17 -17.40
CA ARG A 84 -16.53 3.52 -17.81
C ARG A 84 -15.34 4.49 -17.72
N ALA A 85 -14.10 3.99 -17.72
CA ALA A 85 -12.90 4.82 -17.60
C ALA A 85 -12.81 5.92 -18.69
N ALA A 86 -13.41 5.70 -19.86
CA ALA A 86 -13.51 6.70 -20.92
C ALA A 86 -14.38 7.93 -20.56
N GLU A 87 -15.24 7.82 -19.54
CA GLU A 87 -16.07 8.91 -19.01
C GLU A 87 -15.40 9.65 -17.82
N ALA A 88 -14.21 9.20 -17.38
CA ALA A 88 -13.48 9.83 -16.30
C ALA A 88 -12.93 11.20 -16.73
N THR A 89 -12.87 12.13 -15.78
CA THR A 89 -12.38 13.50 -15.99
C THR A 89 -11.33 13.85 -14.95
N ASP A 90 -10.82 15.07 -14.93
CA ASP A 90 -9.88 15.54 -13.89
C ASP A 90 -10.53 15.61 -12.49
N GLU A 91 -11.86 15.49 -12.39
CA GLU A 91 -12.62 15.51 -11.14
C GLU A 91 -13.39 14.20 -10.86
N ILE A 92 -13.65 13.41 -11.91
CA ILE A 92 -14.42 12.17 -11.84
C ILE A 92 -13.46 10.98 -11.93
N PRO A 93 -13.26 10.20 -10.85
CA PRO A 93 -12.36 9.06 -10.85
C PRO A 93 -12.99 7.84 -11.54
N SER A 94 -12.21 7.08 -12.31
CA SER A 94 -12.65 5.80 -12.87
C SER A 94 -12.73 4.69 -11.80
N THR A 95 -11.72 4.62 -10.93
CA THR A 95 -11.54 3.57 -9.92
C THR A 95 -11.23 4.17 -8.55
N ASP A 96 -11.20 3.33 -7.52
CA ASP A 96 -10.99 3.78 -6.14
C ASP A 96 -9.58 4.37 -5.89
N TRP A 97 -8.61 4.01 -6.72
CA TRP A 97 -7.23 4.50 -6.70
C TRP A 97 -6.94 5.54 -7.81
N ASP A 98 -7.96 6.03 -8.51
CA ASP A 98 -7.82 7.13 -9.47
C ASP A 98 -7.91 8.49 -8.76
N LEU A 99 -7.25 9.51 -9.31
CA LEU A 99 -7.18 10.87 -8.72
C LEU A 99 -6.70 10.88 -7.26
N CYS A 100 -5.72 10.03 -6.92
CA CYS A 100 -5.19 9.91 -5.57
C CYS A 100 -3.83 10.59 -5.41
N ASP A 101 -3.57 11.03 -4.17
CA ASP A 101 -2.26 11.41 -3.67
C ASP A 101 -1.84 10.41 -2.57
N ILE A 102 -0.56 10.42 -2.18
CA ILE A 102 -0.10 9.66 -1.02
C ILE A 102 -0.12 10.57 0.20
N TRP A 103 -0.88 10.16 1.21
CA TRP A 103 -0.99 10.85 2.49
C TRP A 103 -0.28 10.07 3.58
N TYR A 104 -0.08 10.71 4.73
CA TYR A 104 0.49 10.06 5.91
C TYR A 104 -0.22 10.45 7.21
N ALA A 105 -0.08 9.57 8.19
CA ALA A 105 -0.60 9.76 9.54
C ALA A 105 0.42 9.32 10.59
N THR A 106 0.28 9.85 11.80
CA THR A 106 1.09 9.43 12.96
C THR A 106 0.24 8.90 14.10
N SER A 107 0.82 8.04 14.94
CA SER A 107 0.14 7.49 16.12
C SER A 107 1.14 7.18 17.24
N LYS A 108 0.69 7.20 18.50
CA LYS A 108 1.46 6.72 19.65
C LYS A 108 1.15 5.27 20.03
N ASP A 109 -0.02 4.75 19.61
CA ASP A 109 -0.55 3.46 20.06
C ASP A 109 -0.91 2.50 18.91
N GLY A 110 -0.86 2.98 17.66
CA GLY A 110 -1.25 2.21 16.47
C GLY A 110 -2.76 2.08 16.24
N ILE A 111 -3.60 2.66 17.10
CA ILE A 111 -5.07 2.57 17.04
C ILE A 111 -5.69 3.94 16.76
N LYS A 112 -5.28 4.97 17.48
CA LYS A 112 -5.68 6.36 17.24
C LYS A 112 -4.62 7.04 16.39
N TRP A 113 -5.01 7.45 15.19
CA TRP A 113 -4.14 8.09 14.22
C TRP A 113 -4.50 9.56 14.06
N GLU A 114 -3.47 10.36 13.79
CA GLU A 114 -3.59 11.77 13.45
C GLU A 114 -3.12 11.94 12.00
N GLU A 115 -4.05 12.15 11.07
CA GLU A 115 -3.74 12.39 9.67
C GLU A 115 -3.03 13.75 9.52
N GLN A 116 -1.82 13.72 8.98
CA GLN A 116 -0.93 14.89 8.92
C GLN A 116 -1.08 15.66 7.61
N GLY A 117 -1.42 14.97 6.52
CA GLY A 117 -1.57 15.59 5.20
C GLY A 117 -0.93 14.79 4.08
N VAL A 118 -0.69 15.49 2.97
CA VAL A 118 -0.04 14.95 1.78
C VAL A 118 1.45 14.73 2.04
N ALA A 119 1.96 13.56 1.65
CA ALA A 119 3.38 13.27 1.56
C ALA A 119 3.86 13.42 0.10
N ILE A 120 3.19 12.73 -0.84
CA ILE A 120 3.47 12.81 -2.27
C ILE A 120 2.22 13.29 -2.99
N SER A 121 2.29 14.48 -3.57
CA SER A 121 1.27 14.99 -4.48
C SER A 121 1.50 14.44 -5.89
N ARG A 122 0.42 14.26 -6.65
CA ARG A 122 0.49 14.06 -8.10
C ARG A 122 1.32 15.20 -8.74
N PRO A 123 2.27 14.88 -9.62
CA PRO A 123 3.03 15.89 -10.35
C PRO A 123 2.20 16.52 -11.47
N GLU A 124 2.70 17.61 -12.05
CA GLU A 124 2.07 18.23 -13.23
C GLU A 124 2.08 17.29 -14.45
N LYS A 125 0.97 17.26 -15.19
CA LYS A 125 0.87 16.56 -16.48
C LYS A 125 1.91 17.13 -17.47
N PRO A 126 2.69 16.29 -18.19
CA PRO A 126 2.55 14.83 -18.34
C PRO A 126 3.59 14.01 -17.57
N LYS A 127 4.10 14.49 -16.42
CA LYS A 127 5.08 13.73 -15.61
C LYS A 127 4.45 12.44 -15.11
N SER A 128 5.27 11.38 -14.96
CA SER A 128 4.74 10.09 -14.54
C SER A 128 4.03 10.18 -13.19
N GLY A 129 2.81 9.66 -13.09
CA GLY A 129 1.98 9.76 -11.89
C GLY A 129 1.05 10.97 -11.86
N TRP A 130 1.04 11.81 -12.89
CA TRP A 130 0.20 13.02 -12.92
C TRP A 130 -1.28 12.71 -12.75
N ARG A 131 -1.74 11.51 -13.17
CA ARG A 131 -3.14 11.11 -12.99
C ARG A 131 -3.41 10.67 -11.56
N SER A 132 -2.56 9.80 -11.03
CA SER A 132 -2.67 9.25 -9.68
C SER A 132 -1.33 8.73 -9.18
N VAL A 133 -1.06 8.90 -7.88
CA VAL A 133 0.01 8.17 -7.17
C VAL A 133 -0.62 7.32 -6.08
N ALA A 134 -0.28 6.04 -6.03
CA ALA A 134 -0.95 5.06 -5.17
C ALA A 134 -0.02 3.93 -4.73
N THR A 135 -0.51 3.14 -3.77
CA THR A 135 0.11 1.89 -3.29
C THR A 135 1.53 2.13 -2.73
N PRO A 136 1.68 3.02 -1.73
CA PRO A 136 2.99 3.35 -1.18
C PRO A 136 3.56 2.22 -0.33
N ASP A 137 4.88 2.07 -0.35
CA ASP A 137 5.61 1.43 0.74
C ASP A 137 6.92 2.16 1.07
N ILE A 138 7.37 2.01 2.30
CA ILE A 138 8.46 2.80 2.89
C ILE A 138 9.74 1.97 3.03
N LEU A 139 10.86 2.58 2.70
CA LEU A 139 12.21 2.09 2.99
C LEU A 139 12.97 3.14 3.81
N VAL A 140 13.56 2.70 4.93
CA VAL A 140 14.53 3.49 5.69
C VAL A 140 15.92 3.00 5.33
N TRP A 141 16.76 3.89 4.81
CA TRP A 141 18.11 3.53 4.36
C TRP A 141 19.10 4.66 4.60
N LYS A 142 20.21 4.37 5.28
CA LYS A 142 21.29 5.32 5.57
C LYS A 142 20.77 6.68 6.08
N ASN A 143 19.90 6.66 7.09
CA ASN A 143 19.28 7.83 7.72
C ASN A 143 18.41 8.69 6.77
N LYS A 144 17.89 8.11 5.69
CA LYS A 144 16.91 8.71 4.79
C LYS A 144 15.69 7.81 4.63
N TYR A 145 14.61 8.41 4.17
CA TYR A 145 13.32 7.76 3.95
C TYR A 145 13.00 7.75 2.46
N TYR A 146 12.49 6.64 1.95
CA TYR A 146 12.18 6.44 0.54
C TYR A 146 10.79 5.84 0.39
N LEU A 147 9.91 6.55 -0.30
CA LEU A 147 8.59 6.03 -0.67
C LEU A 147 8.63 5.53 -2.10
N TYR A 148 8.30 4.25 -2.26
CA TYR A 148 8.03 3.65 -3.56
C TYR A 148 6.51 3.60 -3.77
N TYR A 149 6.06 3.93 -4.97
CA TYR A 149 4.63 3.97 -5.28
C TYR A 149 4.37 3.78 -6.78
N GLN A 150 3.16 3.35 -7.11
CA GLN A 150 2.67 3.27 -8.47
C GLN A 150 2.33 4.68 -8.98
N ALA A 151 2.73 4.98 -10.20
CA ALA A 151 2.53 6.26 -10.86
C ALA A 151 1.65 6.05 -12.11
N PHE A 152 0.40 6.54 -12.08
CA PHE A 152 -0.55 6.41 -13.17
C PHE A 152 -0.53 7.65 -14.07
N ASP A 153 -0.62 7.41 -15.38
CA ASP A 153 -0.60 8.46 -16.41
C ASP A 153 -1.92 8.60 -17.18
N GLU A 154 -2.92 7.78 -16.86
CA GLU A 154 -4.28 7.87 -17.39
C GLU A 154 -5.28 7.17 -16.45
N PRO A 155 -6.59 7.43 -16.57
CA PRO A 155 -7.61 6.75 -15.76
C PRO A 155 -7.50 5.23 -15.89
N SER A 156 -7.41 4.53 -14.75
CA SER A 156 -7.33 3.06 -14.75
C SER A 156 -8.59 2.43 -15.35
N GLY A 157 -8.40 1.39 -16.18
CA GLY A 157 -9.43 0.77 -17.02
C GLY A 157 -9.33 1.14 -18.51
N LEU A 158 -8.50 2.12 -18.88
CA LEU A 158 -8.09 2.35 -20.27
C LEU A 158 -6.98 1.38 -20.68
N ARG A 159 -6.82 1.13 -21.98
CA ARG A 159 -5.90 0.11 -22.52
C ARG A 159 -4.41 0.38 -22.27
N GLY A 160 -4.02 1.58 -21.85
CA GLY A 160 -2.63 1.96 -21.63
C GLY A 160 -2.27 2.25 -20.17
N ASP A 161 -3.10 1.82 -19.20
CA ASP A 161 -2.96 2.13 -17.77
C ASP A 161 -1.79 1.41 -17.07
N LEU A 162 -0.64 1.39 -17.75
CA LEU A 162 0.65 1.05 -17.21
C LEU A 162 0.99 2.03 -16.07
N CYS A 163 1.21 1.47 -14.89
CA CYS A 163 1.55 2.21 -13.68
C CYS A 163 2.95 1.82 -13.20
N PRO A 164 4.02 2.40 -13.79
CA PRO A 164 5.38 2.12 -13.33
C PRO A 164 5.59 2.51 -11.88
N VAL A 165 6.62 1.93 -11.26
CA VAL A 165 7.02 2.29 -9.90
C VAL A 165 7.91 3.53 -9.97
N SER A 166 7.52 4.57 -9.23
CA SER A 166 8.32 5.77 -8.97
C SER A 166 8.80 5.79 -7.52
N ILE A 167 9.79 6.62 -7.24
CA ILE A 167 10.37 6.80 -5.91
C ILE A 167 10.50 8.27 -5.56
N SER A 168 10.20 8.61 -4.30
CA SER A 168 10.56 9.89 -3.69
C SER A 168 11.36 9.67 -2.40
N TYR A 169 12.17 10.64 -2.00
CA TYR A 169 13.00 10.56 -0.81
C TYR A 169 12.89 11.80 0.09
N ALA A 170 13.19 11.62 1.38
CA ALA A 170 13.21 12.68 2.38
C ALA A 170 14.26 12.42 3.47
N ASP A 171 14.73 13.48 4.12
CA ASP A 171 15.61 13.42 5.31
C ASP A 171 14.82 13.19 6.62
N SER A 172 13.50 13.33 6.57
CA SER A 172 12.58 13.19 7.70
C SER A 172 11.35 12.42 7.26
N PRO A 173 10.70 11.62 8.12
CA PRO A 173 9.45 10.95 7.77
C PRO A 173 8.31 11.96 7.56
N ASN A 174 8.45 13.20 8.04
CA ASN A 174 7.47 14.26 7.81
C ASN A 174 7.59 14.90 6.41
N GLY A 175 8.61 14.53 5.62
CA GLY A 175 9.00 15.25 4.42
C GLY A 175 9.82 16.53 4.72
N PRO A 176 9.89 17.48 3.77
CA PRO A 176 9.31 17.42 2.43
C PRO A 176 9.91 16.29 1.59
N TRP A 177 9.13 15.76 0.66
CA TRP A 177 9.53 14.67 -0.21
C TRP A 177 10.02 15.20 -1.55
N THR A 178 11.16 14.70 -2.01
CA THR A 178 11.77 15.04 -3.29
C THR A 178 11.64 13.87 -4.25
N HIS A 179 11.17 14.13 -5.48
CA HIS A 179 11.10 13.12 -6.53
C HIS A 179 12.50 12.56 -6.81
N GLY A 180 12.65 11.23 -6.77
CA GLY A 180 13.91 10.54 -6.97
C GLY A 180 14.03 9.87 -8.35
N GLY A 181 12.92 9.41 -8.92
CA GLY A 181 12.92 8.79 -10.24
C GLY A 181 11.63 8.06 -10.57
N ASP A 182 11.46 7.80 -11.86
CA ASP A 182 10.34 7.07 -12.44
C ASP A 182 10.81 5.75 -13.03
N LYS A 183 9.91 4.76 -13.12
CA LYS A 183 10.19 3.44 -13.73
C LYS A 183 11.40 2.75 -13.10
N VAL A 184 11.55 2.86 -11.77
CA VAL A 184 12.71 2.33 -11.04
C VAL A 184 12.75 0.80 -10.97
N ILE A 185 11.62 0.15 -11.28
CA ILE A 185 11.53 -1.28 -11.52
C ILE A 185 11.09 -1.48 -12.98
N PRO A 186 11.94 -2.07 -13.84
CA PRO A 186 11.60 -2.27 -15.25
C PRO A 186 10.51 -3.33 -15.40
N PHE A 187 9.62 -3.13 -16.37
CA PHE A 187 8.69 -4.17 -16.78
C PHE A 187 9.41 -5.35 -17.43
N GLY A 188 8.73 -6.50 -17.48
CA GLY A 188 9.16 -7.63 -18.29
C GLY A 188 9.21 -7.26 -19.78
N LYS A 189 9.87 -8.11 -20.58
CA LYS A 189 9.86 -7.95 -22.05
C LYS A 189 8.42 -8.03 -22.57
N GLU A 190 8.12 -7.27 -23.62
CA GLU A 190 6.87 -7.45 -24.37
C GLU A 190 6.78 -8.90 -24.86
N GLY A 191 5.61 -9.51 -24.65
CA GLY A 191 5.29 -10.88 -25.01
C GLY A 191 4.81 -11.02 -26.45
#